data_AF-A0AAD7IXG6-F1
#
_entry.id   AF-A0AAD7IXG6-F1
#
_cell.length_a   1.000
_cell.length_b   1.000
_cell.length_c   1.000
_cell.angle_alpha   90.00
_cell.angle_beta   90.00
_cell.angle_gamma   90.00
#
_symmetry.space_group_name_H-M   'P 1'
#
loop_
_entity.id
_entity.type
_entity.pdbx_description
1 polymer ?
#
loop_
_entity_poly.entity_id
_entity_poly.type
_entity_poly.pdbx_seq_one_letter_code
_entity_poly.pdbx_strand_id
1 'polypeptide(L)'
;MPAQTRRSSRKAASSNAAPAKSSAPSRTPKHISSKALRKSTAKATKKSTSANLPSALSLLSNSQQTTDDWYKSPRTKKGYANYVKSGKTWLVDWTAEGRLDDEISSDAFDVITAQTPLALRARTAYKCEHLERGFASAEGLRSAFKDYFGRVCGCQGDFWKFNDHTEKWEGNPVYESNFKVYYELLKNRHNRTGTATQALPMLPADLKIIMEYLDSEDAIKYFTVTQRLYFKAFVTTAFTLWTRNDELISLQVKDIKFDQRSKTGIPYHEFSLVFRKTNKDPTKVQKYKVQADLTHPEIDCYTHTNTWKSHMEGLLGHSLSGSDYLFPAIASTGKLKFGECTSRSAFETLLETVVEKSNVMQGHRKWSLKAVKWWGGWSSNENVGTLMRYLLDELMAYEEGFSDIMMDDRLVDRHETFKGEDQSAPLCKADLLRLEGTLLAKLQGLIANTSSPTNPIISASSSNIATTSARSIAPPAAIPRAQSPPAPVQYTPQPARIPETNTLDDALQYWEHGCPQKGPNVPLKEWAQRFKSSDYAKEAVKLGNIRFVCEEFTTHCGADFIAFEAKYPGLRKKFTMLMSPGRKENQRGYKVSSSTQVGYLQ
;
A
#
# COMPACT_ATOMS: atom_id res chain seq x y z
N MET A 1 -3.08 39.09 61.57
CA MET A 1 -1.94 38.76 62.46
C MET A 1 -1.78 37.24 62.49
N PRO A 2 -0.55 36.70 62.43
CA PRO A 2 0.70 37.23 61.87
C PRO A 2 1.00 36.53 60.51
N ALA A 3 1.61 37.18 59.52
CA ALA A 3 2.98 37.70 59.46
C ALA A 3 3.99 36.52 59.55
N GLN A 4 4.97 36.33 58.66
CA GLN A 4 6.11 37.23 58.42
C GLN A 4 6.98 36.60 57.30
N THR A 5 7.22 37.31 56.19
CA THR A 5 8.49 37.96 55.79
C THR A 5 9.67 37.11 55.28
N ARG A 6 10.14 37.55 54.10
CA ARG A 6 11.55 37.79 53.68
C ARG A 6 12.42 36.53 53.52
N ARG A 7 13.35 36.44 52.56
CA ARG A 7 14.28 37.49 52.11
C ARG A 7 14.93 37.10 50.77
N SER A 8 15.08 38.12 49.94
CA SER A 8 15.96 38.19 48.76
C SER A 8 17.43 38.38 49.16
N SER A 9 18.37 37.79 48.43
CA SER A 9 19.69 38.37 48.05
C SER A 9 20.54 37.32 47.31
N ARG A 10 20.88 37.48 46.02
CA ARG A 10 21.92 38.34 45.38
C ARG A 10 23.37 37.79 45.46
N LYS A 11 24.03 37.88 44.29
CA LYS A 11 25.48 37.93 43.97
C LYS A 11 26.25 36.60 44.04
N ALA A 12 27.28 36.31 43.22
CA ALA A 12 27.98 36.96 42.10
C ALA A 12 28.87 35.84 41.47
N ALA A 13 28.99 35.70 40.14
CA ALA A 13 30.09 36.19 39.30
C ALA A 13 31.53 36.03 39.86
N SER A 14 32.37 35.24 39.16
CA SER A 14 33.85 35.31 39.01
C SER A 14 34.34 33.90 38.59
N SER A 15 34.65 33.62 37.31
CA SER A 15 35.86 33.93 36.52
C SER A 15 37.02 32.94 36.68
N ASN A 16 37.73 32.72 35.56
CA ASN A 16 39.04 32.06 35.36
C ASN A 16 39.00 30.54 35.15
N ALA A 17 39.78 29.93 34.28
CA ALA A 17 40.66 30.36 33.18
C ALA A 17 41.08 29.08 32.44
N ALA A 18 41.53 29.23 31.19
CA ALA A 18 42.11 28.17 30.36
C ALA A 18 43.34 27.50 31.00
N PRO A 19 43.82 26.38 30.41
CA PRO A 19 45.00 26.59 29.57
C PRO A 19 44.98 25.84 28.24
N ALA A 20 45.62 26.47 27.27
CA ALA A 20 46.01 25.93 25.98
C ALA A 20 47.11 24.87 26.10
N LYS A 21 47.11 23.87 25.22
CA LYS A 21 48.34 23.25 24.69
C LYS A 21 48.17 22.88 23.22
N SER A 22 49.08 23.45 22.44
CA SER A 22 49.41 23.21 21.04
C SER A 22 50.01 21.83 20.80
N SER A 23 49.76 21.23 19.63
CA SER A 23 50.83 20.83 18.68
C SER A 23 50.27 20.08 17.47
N ALA A 24 50.39 20.69 16.29
CA ALA A 24 50.47 19.96 15.03
C ALA A 24 51.81 19.20 14.95
N PRO A 25 51.98 18.28 13.98
CA PRO A 25 52.81 18.68 12.86
C PRO A 25 52.34 18.22 11.46
N SER A 26 52.64 19.14 10.54
CA SER A 26 53.09 19.02 9.14
C SER A 26 52.80 17.78 8.26
N ARG A 27 52.20 18.12 7.12
CA ARG A 27 52.34 17.54 5.78
C ARG A 27 53.79 17.35 5.33
N THR A 28 54.03 16.37 4.44
CA THR A 28 54.73 16.43 3.13
C THR A 28 54.86 14.98 2.55
N PRO A 29 55.30 14.72 1.29
CA PRO A 29 54.44 14.72 0.11
C PRO A 29 54.60 13.48 -0.81
N LYS A 30 53.71 13.38 -1.82
CA LYS A 30 53.90 12.77 -3.15
C LYS A 30 54.51 11.35 -3.25
N HIS A 31 53.69 10.41 -3.73
CA HIS A 31 54.15 9.50 -4.78
C HIS A 31 53.13 9.40 -5.91
N ILE A 32 53.57 9.82 -7.09
CA ILE A 32 52.95 9.64 -8.39
C ILE A 32 53.45 8.29 -8.93
N SER A 33 52.56 7.45 -9.47
CA SER A 33 52.81 6.46 -10.55
C SER A 33 51.52 5.67 -10.74
N SER A 34 50.70 5.89 -11.77
CA SER A 34 50.85 5.53 -13.19
C SER A 34 50.71 4.03 -13.48
N LYS A 35 49.62 3.71 -14.22
CA LYS A 35 49.24 2.50 -15.00
C LYS A 35 47.77 2.16 -14.68
N ALA A 36 46.75 2.65 -15.39
CA ALA A 36 46.58 2.72 -16.85
C ALA A 36 46.95 1.41 -17.55
N LEU A 37 46.06 0.41 -17.49
CA LEU A 37 45.90 -0.54 -18.58
C LEU A 37 44.41 -0.59 -18.97
N ARG A 38 44.09 0.25 -19.94
CA ARG A 38 42.87 0.18 -20.75
C ARG A 38 42.86 -1.17 -21.47
N LYS A 39 41.84 -1.99 -21.26
CA LYS A 39 41.41 -2.97 -22.28
C LYS A 39 40.14 -2.44 -22.92
N SER A 40 40.32 -1.85 -24.10
CA SER A 40 39.27 -1.64 -25.08
C SER A 40 38.82 -3.00 -25.60
N THR A 41 37.57 -3.38 -25.38
CA THR A 41 36.94 -4.45 -26.16
C THR A 41 36.00 -3.82 -27.17
N ALA A 42 36.44 -3.92 -28.43
CA ALA A 42 35.69 -3.56 -29.61
C ALA A 42 34.34 -4.32 -29.63
N LYS A 43 33.29 -3.58 -29.97
CA LYS A 43 31.92 -4.07 -30.09
C LYS A 43 31.80 -4.88 -31.38
N ALA A 44 32.05 -6.19 -31.28
CA ALA A 44 31.75 -7.12 -32.36
C ALA A 44 30.24 -7.36 -32.43
N THR A 45 29.65 -7.01 -33.57
CA THR A 45 28.32 -7.41 -34.04
C THR A 45 28.15 -8.92 -33.92
N LYS A 46 27.31 -9.37 -32.99
CA LYS A 46 27.00 -10.80 -32.82
C LYS A 46 25.79 -11.17 -33.66
N LYS A 47 26.11 -11.79 -34.81
CA LYS A 47 25.20 -12.53 -35.67
C LYS A 47 24.58 -13.68 -34.87
N SER A 48 23.28 -13.90 -35.06
CA SER A 48 22.49 -15.00 -34.52
C SER A 48 23.12 -16.36 -34.87
N THR A 49 23.49 -17.12 -33.85
CA THR A 49 23.82 -18.55 -33.97
C THR A 49 23.09 -19.29 -32.84
N SER A 50 22.44 -20.39 -33.22
CA SER A 50 21.71 -21.37 -32.42
C SER A 50 22.09 -21.42 -30.93
N ALA A 51 21.06 -21.20 -30.10
CA ALA A 51 21.15 -21.08 -28.66
C ALA A 51 21.90 -22.25 -27.98
N ASN A 52 23.04 -21.94 -27.37
CA ASN A 52 23.57 -22.77 -26.28
C ASN A 52 22.55 -22.74 -25.15
N LEU A 53 21.82 -23.84 -24.97
CA LEU A 53 20.98 -24.05 -23.80
C LEU A 53 21.87 -23.95 -22.55
N PRO A 54 21.48 -23.16 -21.53
CA PRO A 54 22.27 -23.00 -20.32
C PRO A 54 22.40 -24.34 -19.58
N SER A 55 23.58 -24.59 -19.01
CA SER A 55 23.81 -25.80 -18.22
C SER A 55 22.99 -25.78 -16.93
N ALA A 56 22.67 -26.96 -16.39
CA ALA A 56 21.95 -27.08 -15.11
C ALA A 56 22.67 -26.34 -13.97
N LEU A 57 24.01 -26.39 -13.92
CA LEU A 57 24.82 -25.62 -12.97
C LEU A 57 24.66 -24.10 -13.12
N SER A 58 24.62 -23.61 -14.37
CA SER A 58 24.39 -22.19 -14.63
C SER A 58 22.97 -21.76 -14.24
N LEU A 59 21.97 -22.61 -14.49
CA LEU A 59 20.58 -22.36 -14.08
C LEU A 59 20.44 -22.36 -12.55
N LEU A 60 21.08 -23.31 -11.86
CA LEU A 60 21.07 -23.39 -10.39
C LEU A 60 21.80 -22.20 -9.76
N SER A 61 22.95 -21.79 -10.31
CA SER A 61 23.66 -20.59 -9.84
C SER A 61 22.86 -19.31 -10.07
N ASN A 62 22.21 -19.16 -11.22
CA ASN A 62 21.32 -18.03 -11.50
C ASN A 62 20.09 -18.04 -10.58
N SER A 63 19.53 -19.21 -10.29
CA SER A 63 18.41 -19.38 -9.35
C SER A 63 18.80 -18.99 -7.92
N GLN A 64 19.99 -19.40 -7.48
CA GLN A 64 20.54 -19.06 -6.17
C GLN A 64 20.81 -17.56 -6.06
N GLN A 65 21.43 -16.95 -7.08
CA GLN A 65 21.65 -15.50 -7.15
C GLN A 65 20.34 -14.71 -7.12
N THR A 66 19.34 -15.15 -7.90
CA THR A 66 18.00 -14.54 -7.90
C THR A 66 17.34 -14.67 -6.53
N THR A 67 17.46 -15.84 -5.89
CA THR A 67 16.93 -16.04 -4.55
C THR A 67 17.63 -15.11 -3.57
N ASP A 68 18.94 -14.98 -3.60
CA ASP A 68 19.65 -14.08 -2.70
C ASP A 68 19.33 -12.61 -2.97
N ASP A 69 19.20 -12.18 -4.22
CA ASP A 69 18.86 -10.80 -4.57
C ASP A 69 17.43 -10.41 -4.15
N TRP A 70 16.49 -11.36 -4.17
CA TRP A 70 15.07 -11.09 -3.97
C TRP A 70 14.47 -11.64 -2.66
N TYR A 71 15.18 -12.49 -1.91
CA TYR A 71 14.65 -13.13 -0.69
C TYR A 71 14.35 -12.12 0.43
N LYS A 72 15.21 -11.11 0.61
CA LYS A 72 15.05 -10.07 1.65
C LYS A 72 15.56 -8.72 1.17
N SER A 73 14.87 -7.65 1.59
CA SER A 73 15.31 -6.29 1.33
C SER A 73 16.72 -6.05 1.93
N PRO A 74 17.56 -5.20 1.30
CA PRO A 74 18.87 -4.85 1.85
C PRO A 74 18.82 -4.32 3.29
N ARG A 75 17.75 -3.58 3.62
CA ARG A 75 17.50 -3.07 4.97
C ARG A 75 17.26 -4.21 5.97
N THR A 76 16.47 -5.21 5.61
CA THR A 76 16.19 -6.37 6.46
C THR A 76 17.46 -7.19 6.69
N LYS A 77 18.25 -7.45 5.64
CA LYS A 77 19.54 -8.16 5.74
C LYS A 77 20.49 -7.46 6.72
N LYS A 78 20.66 -6.13 6.57
CA LYS A 78 21.47 -5.32 7.49
C LYS A 78 20.94 -5.35 8.92
N GLY A 79 19.61 -5.27 9.08
CA GLY A 79 18.96 -5.37 10.39
C GLY A 79 19.24 -6.69 11.09
N TYR A 80 19.10 -7.81 10.38
CA TYR A 80 19.33 -9.15 10.93
C TYR A 80 20.80 -9.34 11.29
N ALA A 81 21.73 -8.94 10.43
CA ALA A 81 23.16 -8.97 10.72
C ALA A 81 23.51 -8.20 11.99
N ASN A 82 22.89 -7.04 12.22
CA ASN A 82 23.09 -6.26 13.44
C ASN A 82 22.56 -6.97 14.70
N TYR A 83 21.39 -7.63 14.62
CA TYR A 83 20.85 -8.41 15.74
C TYR A 83 21.76 -9.58 16.11
N VAL A 84 22.23 -10.34 15.11
CA VAL A 84 23.14 -11.47 15.32
C VAL A 84 24.47 -10.98 15.90
N LYS A 85 25.08 -9.97 15.29
CA LYS A 85 26.34 -9.38 15.79
C LYS A 85 26.20 -8.91 17.24
N SER A 86 25.15 -8.17 17.56
CA SER A 86 24.89 -7.71 18.92
C SER A 86 24.59 -8.84 19.90
N GLY A 87 23.99 -9.95 19.44
CA GLY A 87 23.76 -11.13 20.25
C GLY A 87 25.05 -11.88 20.58
N LYS A 88 25.92 -12.08 19.58
CA LYS A 88 27.23 -12.72 19.76
C LYS A 88 28.15 -11.94 20.69
N THR A 89 28.28 -10.63 20.47
CA THR A 89 29.10 -9.77 21.35
C THR A 89 28.60 -9.86 22.79
N TRP A 90 27.27 -9.78 22.99
CA TRP A 90 26.68 -9.92 24.32
C TRP A 90 27.00 -11.28 24.97
N LEU A 91 26.97 -12.37 24.19
CA LEU A 91 27.26 -13.71 24.70
C LEU A 91 28.71 -13.82 25.18
N VAL A 92 29.65 -13.35 24.36
CA VAL A 92 31.08 -13.32 24.71
C VAL A 92 31.32 -12.51 25.98
N ASP A 93 30.77 -11.29 26.05
CA ASP A 93 30.94 -10.41 27.21
C ASP A 93 30.36 -11.06 28.49
N TRP A 94 29.18 -11.67 28.39
CA TRP A 94 28.49 -12.25 29.54
C TRP A 94 29.11 -13.56 30.04
N THR A 95 29.64 -14.39 29.14
CA THR A 95 30.42 -15.57 29.53
C THR A 95 31.74 -15.14 30.19
N ALA A 96 32.43 -14.13 29.65
CA ALA A 96 33.67 -13.61 30.25
C ALA A 96 33.45 -13.01 31.65
N GLU A 97 32.27 -12.42 31.90
CA GLU A 97 31.88 -11.89 33.20
C GLU A 97 31.34 -12.96 34.17
N GLY A 98 31.24 -14.24 33.76
CA GLY A 98 30.70 -15.32 34.58
C GLY A 98 29.22 -15.15 34.94
N ARG A 99 28.44 -14.48 34.08
CA ARG A 99 27.01 -14.19 34.31
C ARG A 99 26.07 -15.24 33.74
N LEU A 100 26.59 -16.16 32.93
CA LEU A 100 25.85 -17.26 32.34
C LEU A 100 26.29 -18.56 33.02
N ASP A 101 25.42 -19.56 32.96
CA ASP A 101 25.74 -20.91 33.40
C ASP A 101 27.01 -21.40 32.69
N ASP A 102 27.87 -22.13 33.40
CA ASP A 102 29.17 -22.60 32.90
C ASP A 102 29.01 -23.50 31.67
N GLU A 103 27.83 -24.09 31.49
CA GLU A 103 27.47 -24.89 30.30
C GLU A 103 27.23 -24.05 29.03
N ILE A 104 27.00 -22.73 29.15
CA ILE A 104 26.76 -21.84 28.00
C ILE A 104 28.09 -21.24 27.53
N SER A 105 28.67 -21.85 26.50
CA SER A 105 29.88 -21.35 25.86
C SER A 105 29.69 -19.99 25.18
N SER A 106 30.78 -19.20 25.14
CA SER A 106 30.84 -17.89 24.48
C SER A 106 30.56 -17.93 22.97
N ASP A 107 30.70 -19.11 22.35
CA ASP A 107 30.46 -19.38 20.93
C ASP A 107 29.18 -20.19 20.68
N ALA A 108 28.27 -20.32 21.67
CA ALA A 108 27.07 -21.16 21.58
C ALA A 108 26.09 -20.78 20.44
N PHE A 109 26.25 -19.63 19.79
CA PHE A 109 25.51 -19.28 18.58
C PHE A 109 26.17 -19.74 17.28
N ASP A 110 27.47 -20.04 17.31
CA ASP A 110 28.27 -20.48 16.16
C ASP A 110 28.51 -21.98 16.17
N VAL A 111 28.76 -22.54 17.35
CA VAL A 111 28.83 -23.97 17.60
C VAL A 111 27.50 -24.40 18.22
N ILE A 112 26.68 -25.06 17.41
CA ILE A 112 25.30 -25.41 17.78
C ILE A 112 25.32 -26.60 18.74
N THR A 113 24.85 -26.38 19.97
CA THR A 113 24.79 -27.37 21.05
C THR A 113 23.40 -27.41 21.70
N ALA A 114 23.22 -28.27 22.71
CA ALA A 114 21.99 -28.34 23.50
C ALA A 114 21.65 -27.00 24.19
N GLN A 115 22.67 -26.18 24.48
CA GLN A 115 22.58 -24.92 25.21
C GLN A 115 22.31 -23.72 24.30
N THR A 116 22.41 -23.85 22.98
CA THR A 116 22.12 -22.76 22.02
C THR A 116 20.74 -22.12 22.22
N PRO A 117 19.64 -22.90 22.39
CA PRO A 117 18.32 -22.31 22.70
C PRO A 117 18.29 -21.58 24.04
N LEU A 118 19.01 -22.07 25.05
CA LEU A 118 19.09 -21.44 26.37
C LEU A 118 19.80 -20.09 26.30
N ALA A 119 20.91 -20.01 25.57
CA ALA A 119 21.61 -18.75 25.29
C ALA A 119 20.70 -17.73 24.56
N LEU A 120 19.90 -18.20 23.59
CA LEU A 120 18.96 -17.36 22.85
C LEU A 120 17.83 -16.86 23.77
N ARG A 121 17.32 -17.72 24.64
CA ARG A 121 16.31 -17.36 25.65
C ARG A 121 16.85 -16.32 26.63
N ALA A 122 18.04 -16.54 27.19
CA ALA A 122 18.70 -15.60 28.10
C ALA A 122 18.89 -14.23 27.45
N ARG A 123 19.34 -14.19 26.19
CA ARG A 123 19.47 -12.95 25.42
C ARG A 123 18.13 -12.24 25.25
N THR A 124 17.08 -12.99 24.93
CA THR A 124 15.73 -12.44 24.71
C THR A 124 15.17 -11.87 26.00
N ALA A 125 15.32 -12.58 27.12
CA ALA A 125 14.92 -12.12 28.46
C ALA A 125 15.67 -10.86 28.88
N TYR A 126 17.00 -10.83 28.72
CA TYR A 126 17.79 -9.64 29.00
C TYR A 126 17.30 -8.41 28.21
N LYS A 127 16.97 -8.57 26.94
CA LYS A 127 16.43 -7.47 26.12
C LYS A 127 15.02 -7.04 26.55
N CYS A 128 14.13 -7.98 26.82
CA CYS A 128 12.69 -7.69 26.95
C CYS A 128 12.22 -7.48 28.40
N GLU A 129 13.00 -7.94 29.37
CA GLU A 129 12.68 -7.84 30.80
C GLU A 129 13.64 -6.88 31.48
N HIS A 130 14.95 -7.07 31.32
CA HIS A 130 15.93 -6.20 32.00
C HIS A 130 16.10 -4.83 31.33
N LEU A 131 16.16 -4.78 29.99
CA LEU A 131 16.23 -3.52 29.24
C LEU A 131 14.86 -2.95 28.84
N GLU A 132 13.77 -3.56 29.34
CA GLU A 132 12.38 -3.16 29.11
C GLU A 132 12.02 -2.91 27.64
N ARG A 133 12.64 -3.65 26.71
CA ARG A 133 12.32 -3.53 25.28
C ARG A 133 11.01 -4.25 24.96
N GLY A 134 10.20 -3.64 24.09
CA GLY A 134 8.93 -4.22 23.64
C GLY A 134 9.09 -5.48 22.78
N PHE A 135 7.97 -6.16 22.53
CA PHE A 135 7.90 -7.43 21.79
C PHE A 135 8.56 -7.39 20.40
N ALA A 136 8.55 -6.24 19.72
CA ALA A 136 9.24 -6.07 18.45
C ALA A 136 10.75 -6.40 18.52
N SER A 137 11.39 -6.24 19.69
CA SER A 137 12.79 -6.64 19.89
C SER A 137 12.94 -8.16 19.98
N ALA A 138 12.01 -8.86 20.65
CA ALA A 138 11.98 -10.32 20.69
C ALA A 138 11.73 -10.90 19.30
N GLU A 139 10.78 -10.33 18.55
CA GLU A 139 10.47 -10.74 17.17
C GLU A 139 11.66 -10.52 16.23
N GLY A 140 12.31 -9.35 16.33
CA GLY A 140 13.52 -9.03 15.56
C GLY A 140 14.66 -10.00 15.86
N LEU A 141 14.89 -10.31 17.14
CA LEU A 141 15.93 -11.24 17.57
C LEU A 141 15.63 -12.66 17.10
N ARG A 142 14.43 -13.18 17.35
CA ARG A 142 14.00 -14.52 16.89
C ARG A 142 14.13 -14.66 15.37
N SER A 143 13.68 -13.66 14.61
CA SER A 143 13.71 -13.72 13.15
C SER A 143 15.12 -13.65 12.58
N ALA A 144 15.99 -12.83 13.19
CA ALA A 144 17.38 -12.72 12.80
C ALA A 144 18.16 -14.02 13.08
N PHE A 145 17.97 -14.61 14.27
CA PHE A 145 18.62 -15.87 14.64
C PHE A 145 18.03 -17.07 13.88
N LYS A 146 16.72 -17.10 13.60
CA LYS A 146 16.12 -18.11 12.72
C LYS A 146 16.82 -18.15 11.36
N ASP A 147 17.00 -16.97 10.75
CA ASP A 147 17.69 -16.82 9.46
C ASP A 147 19.16 -17.19 9.54
N TYR A 148 19.84 -16.76 10.61
CA TYR A 148 21.24 -17.04 10.86
C TYR A 148 21.52 -18.54 10.99
N PHE A 149 20.79 -19.23 11.87
CA PHE A 149 20.96 -20.66 12.08
C PHE A 149 20.64 -21.45 10.80
N GLY A 150 19.60 -21.07 10.06
CA GLY A 150 19.26 -21.72 8.80
C GLY A 150 20.36 -21.58 7.75
N ARG A 151 20.78 -20.35 7.46
CA ARG A 151 21.68 -20.07 6.32
C ARG A 151 23.16 -20.25 6.62
N VAL A 152 23.60 -19.94 7.84
CA VAL A 152 25.02 -19.95 8.21
C VAL A 152 25.39 -21.25 8.91
N CYS A 153 24.56 -21.72 9.85
CA CYS A 153 24.84 -22.94 10.61
C CYS A 153 24.23 -24.20 9.96
N GLY A 154 23.44 -24.07 8.89
CA GLY A 154 22.79 -25.19 8.21
C GLY A 154 21.61 -25.80 8.99
N CYS A 155 21.13 -25.14 10.05
CA CYS A 155 20.04 -25.60 10.91
C CYS A 155 18.68 -25.33 10.26
N GLN A 156 18.27 -26.24 9.37
CA GLN A 156 17.00 -26.19 8.64
C GLN A 156 15.86 -26.87 9.40
N GLY A 157 14.63 -26.51 9.07
CA GLY A 157 13.41 -27.15 9.61
C GLY A 157 12.76 -26.39 10.77
N ASP A 158 11.47 -26.67 10.96
CA ASP A 158 10.61 -26.05 11.98
C ASP A 158 10.50 -26.89 13.26
N PHE A 159 11.63 -27.48 13.68
CA PHE A 159 11.73 -28.32 14.88
C PHE A 159 13.11 -28.13 15.55
N TRP A 160 13.29 -28.69 16.74
CA TRP A 160 14.58 -28.79 17.43
C TRP A 160 14.60 -30.10 18.23
N LYS A 161 15.49 -31.03 17.89
CA LYS A 161 15.60 -32.33 18.56
C LYS A 161 17.02 -32.89 18.48
N PHE A 162 17.38 -33.73 19.43
CA PHE A 162 18.58 -34.55 19.32
C PHE A 162 18.28 -35.75 18.41
N ASN A 163 19.17 -36.05 17.46
CA ASN A 163 19.09 -37.24 16.64
C ASN A 163 20.10 -38.27 17.14
N ASP A 164 19.58 -39.35 17.75
CA ASP A 164 20.38 -40.43 18.32
C ASP A 164 21.25 -41.17 17.29
N HIS A 165 20.88 -41.13 16.00
CA HIS A 165 21.62 -41.82 14.94
C HIS A 165 22.82 -41.02 14.43
N THR A 166 22.72 -39.68 14.44
CA THR A 166 23.79 -38.79 13.98
C THR A 166 24.58 -38.19 15.14
N GLU A 167 24.14 -38.47 16.38
CA GLU A 167 24.63 -37.91 17.65
C GLU A 167 24.71 -36.37 17.63
N LYS A 168 23.79 -35.75 16.89
CA LYS A 168 23.78 -34.31 16.64
C LYS A 168 22.40 -33.72 16.88
N TRP A 169 22.41 -32.46 17.28
CA TRP A 169 21.20 -31.66 17.32
C TRP A 169 20.78 -31.26 15.91
N GLU A 170 19.53 -31.55 15.58
CA GLU A 170 18.91 -31.25 14.29
C GLU A 170 17.73 -30.30 14.46
N GLY A 171 17.50 -29.49 13.44
CA GLY A 171 16.47 -28.46 13.46
C GLY A 171 17.03 -27.09 13.85
N ASN A 172 16.16 -26.08 13.89
CA ASN A 172 16.55 -24.72 14.19
C ASN A 172 16.29 -24.38 15.68
N PRO A 173 17.30 -23.90 16.44
CA PRO A 173 17.20 -23.64 17.89
C PRO A 173 16.02 -22.74 18.30
N VAL A 174 15.51 -21.88 17.40
CA VAL A 174 14.35 -21.02 17.66
C VAL A 174 13.03 -21.78 17.88
N TYR A 175 13.01 -23.08 17.58
CA TYR A 175 11.84 -23.94 17.75
C TYR A 175 11.91 -24.86 18.96
N GLU A 176 12.93 -24.71 19.82
CA GLU A 176 12.96 -25.36 21.11
C GLU A 176 11.72 -24.98 21.95
N SER A 177 11.15 -25.96 22.64
CA SER A 177 9.85 -25.85 23.30
C SER A 177 9.81 -24.73 24.33
N ASN A 178 10.81 -24.61 25.20
CA ASN A 178 10.83 -23.61 26.25
C ASN A 178 11.01 -22.19 25.70
N PHE A 179 11.86 -22.00 24.70
CA PHE A 179 12.02 -20.73 24.01
C PHE A 179 10.73 -20.33 23.29
N LYS A 180 10.07 -21.27 22.61
CA LYS A 180 8.78 -21.03 21.94
C LYS A 180 7.70 -20.61 22.92
N VAL A 181 7.54 -21.33 24.03
CA VAL A 181 6.57 -20.97 25.09
C VAL A 181 6.87 -19.57 25.63
N TYR A 182 8.13 -19.27 25.93
CA TYR A 182 8.55 -17.97 26.41
C TYR A 182 8.26 -16.83 25.40
N TYR A 183 8.54 -17.06 24.12
CA TYR A 183 8.24 -16.11 23.04
C TYR A 183 6.74 -15.82 22.93
N GLU A 184 5.89 -16.84 23.00
CA GLU A 184 4.43 -16.67 22.98
C GLU A 184 3.91 -15.92 24.22
N LEU A 185 4.53 -16.13 25.39
CA LEU A 185 4.21 -15.33 26.59
C LEU A 185 4.53 -13.85 26.39
N LEU A 186 5.67 -13.51 25.77
CA LEU A 186 6.01 -12.12 25.44
C LEU A 186 5.01 -11.50 24.45
N LYS A 187 4.57 -12.27 23.46
CA LYS A 187 3.53 -11.86 22.50
C LYS A 187 2.21 -11.58 23.20
N ASN A 188 1.77 -12.51 24.04
CA ASN A 188 0.52 -12.37 24.80
C ASN A 188 0.57 -11.19 25.78
N ARG A 189 1.71 -10.98 26.45
CA ARG A 189 1.94 -9.79 27.28
C ARG A 189 1.77 -8.52 26.46
N HIS A 190 2.45 -8.42 25.33
CA HIS A 190 2.34 -7.27 24.44
C HIS A 190 0.91 -7.03 23.94
N ASN A 191 0.17 -8.07 23.59
CA ASN A 191 -1.22 -7.94 23.15
C ASN A 191 -2.13 -7.45 24.29
N ARG A 192 -1.85 -7.82 25.54
CA ARG A 192 -2.66 -7.44 26.71
C ARG A 192 -2.29 -6.05 27.27
N THR A 193 -1.02 -5.70 27.24
CA THR A 193 -0.50 -4.44 27.83
C THR A 193 -0.22 -3.36 26.80
N GLY A 194 -0.19 -3.71 25.51
CA GLY A 194 0.00 -2.77 24.42
C GLY A 194 -1.15 -1.79 24.35
N THR A 195 -0.84 -0.50 24.24
CA THR A 195 -1.83 0.47 23.79
C THR A 195 -2.18 0.12 22.34
N ALA A 196 -3.44 -0.25 22.08
CA ALA A 196 -3.89 -0.55 20.74
C ALA A 196 -3.46 0.56 19.78
N THR A 197 -2.61 0.22 18.81
CA THR A 197 -2.15 1.15 17.77
C THR A 197 -3.17 1.27 16.65
N GLN A 198 -4.13 0.36 16.61
CA GLN A 198 -5.27 0.37 15.71
C GLN A 198 -6.43 1.10 16.38
N ALA A 199 -7.03 2.07 15.68
CA ALA A 199 -8.25 2.68 16.15
C ALA A 199 -9.37 1.65 16.11
N LEU A 200 -10.28 1.71 17.08
CA LEU A 200 -11.48 0.90 17.05
C LEU A 200 -12.41 1.44 15.95
N PRO A 201 -13.23 0.57 15.32
CA PRO A 201 -14.29 1.05 14.45
C PRO A 201 -15.30 1.85 15.27
N MET A 202 -15.83 2.93 14.68
CA MET A 202 -16.97 3.64 15.25
C MET A 202 -18.22 2.78 15.06
N LEU A 203 -18.94 2.52 16.14
CA LEU A 203 -20.14 1.68 16.12
C LEU A 203 -21.39 2.54 15.91
N PRO A 204 -22.51 1.95 15.44
CA PRO A 204 -23.80 2.65 15.41
C PRO A 204 -24.18 3.27 16.76
N ALA A 205 -23.85 2.61 17.88
CA ALA A 205 -24.07 3.13 19.22
C ALA A 205 -23.30 4.44 19.50
N ASP A 206 -22.08 4.59 18.97
CA ASP A 206 -21.28 5.81 19.11
C ASP A 206 -21.89 6.94 18.27
N LEU A 207 -22.28 6.63 17.03
CA LEU A 207 -22.99 7.56 16.14
C LEU A 207 -24.29 8.05 16.76
N LYS A 208 -25.04 7.16 17.42
CA LYS A 208 -26.28 7.51 18.12
C LYS A 208 -26.05 8.58 19.18
N ILE A 209 -25.03 8.44 20.03
CA ILE A 209 -24.66 9.46 21.03
C ILE A 209 -24.35 10.80 20.36
N ILE A 210 -23.62 10.77 19.24
CA ILE A 210 -23.30 11.98 18.48
C ILE A 210 -24.55 12.63 17.89
N MET A 211 -25.47 11.85 17.30
CA MET A 211 -26.70 12.37 16.73
C MET A 211 -27.61 12.97 17.79
N GLU A 212 -27.80 12.30 18.92
CA GLU A 212 -28.56 12.80 20.06
C GLU A 212 -27.96 14.11 20.60
N TYR A 213 -26.63 14.18 20.72
CA TYR A 213 -25.97 15.43 21.08
C TYR A 213 -26.25 16.54 20.06
N LEU A 214 -26.15 16.29 18.75
CA LEU A 214 -26.40 17.29 17.72
C LEU A 214 -27.85 17.81 17.69
N ASP A 215 -28.80 17.07 18.25
CA ASP A 215 -30.19 17.53 18.42
C ASP A 215 -30.47 18.15 19.80
N SER A 216 -29.52 18.07 20.73
CA SER A 216 -29.64 18.68 22.06
C SER A 216 -29.64 20.21 22.01
N GLU A 217 -30.27 20.85 23.00
CA GLU A 217 -30.25 22.31 23.13
C GLU A 217 -28.83 22.89 23.20
N ASP A 218 -27.89 22.16 23.79
CA ASP A 218 -26.50 22.60 23.94
C ASP A 218 -25.80 22.66 22.57
N ALA A 219 -25.99 21.66 21.73
CA ALA A 219 -25.49 21.71 20.36
C ALA A 219 -26.21 22.76 19.52
N ILE A 220 -27.51 22.99 19.75
CA ILE A 220 -28.26 24.03 19.05
C ILE A 220 -27.71 25.43 19.34
N LYS A 221 -27.29 25.68 20.58
CA LYS A 221 -26.67 26.95 21.00
C LYS A 221 -25.25 27.11 20.45
N TYR A 222 -24.51 26.02 20.28
CA TYR A 222 -23.09 26.06 19.89
C TYR A 222 -22.87 26.00 18.38
N PHE A 223 -23.64 25.19 17.66
CA PHE A 223 -23.50 24.95 16.22
C PHE A 223 -24.67 25.52 15.44
N THR A 224 -24.38 26.13 14.28
CA THR A 224 -25.41 26.55 13.33
C THR A 224 -26.18 25.34 12.78
N VAL A 225 -27.45 25.55 12.37
CA VAL A 225 -28.25 24.49 11.72
C VAL A 225 -27.51 23.89 10.53
N THR A 226 -26.84 24.72 9.73
CA THR A 226 -26.00 24.30 8.60
C THR A 226 -24.90 23.33 9.03
N GLN A 227 -24.13 23.64 10.09
CA GLN A 227 -23.06 22.76 10.55
C GLN A 227 -23.59 21.42 11.06
N ARG A 228 -24.72 21.42 11.78
CA ARG A 228 -25.31 20.19 12.32
C ARG A 228 -25.82 19.29 11.20
N LEU A 229 -26.61 19.82 10.27
CA LEU A 229 -27.13 19.05 9.13
C LEU A 229 -26.00 18.57 8.21
N TYR A 230 -25.02 19.43 7.94
CA TYR A 230 -23.82 19.05 7.20
C TYR A 230 -23.12 17.86 7.85
N PHE A 231 -22.87 17.93 9.16
CA PHE A 231 -22.14 16.88 9.87
C PHE A 231 -22.90 15.56 9.84
N LYS A 232 -24.22 15.61 10.13
CA LYS A 232 -25.09 14.43 10.09
C LYS A 232 -25.05 13.73 8.75
N ALA A 233 -25.29 14.46 7.66
CA ALA A 233 -25.26 13.90 6.30
C ALA A 233 -23.87 13.38 5.94
N PHE A 234 -22.80 14.06 6.33
CA PHE A 234 -21.43 13.64 6.03
C PHE A 234 -21.09 12.32 6.72
N VAL A 235 -21.31 12.19 8.02
CA VAL A 235 -20.90 11.00 8.77
C VAL A 235 -21.74 9.78 8.43
N THR A 236 -23.05 9.92 8.17
CA THR A 236 -23.88 8.79 7.75
C THR A 236 -23.54 8.36 6.32
N THR A 237 -23.27 9.29 5.40
CA THR A 237 -22.79 8.94 4.06
C THR A 237 -21.43 8.24 4.11
N ALA A 238 -20.50 8.74 4.94
CA ALA A 238 -19.20 8.12 5.15
C ALA A 238 -19.34 6.68 5.69
N PHE A 239 -20.19 6.50 6.70
CA PHE A 239 -20.45 5.23 7.35
C PHE A 239 -21.10 4.22 6.38
N THR A 240 -22.18 4.60 5.71
CA THR A 240 -22.93 3.70 4.82
C THR A 240 -22.15 3.31 3.57
N LEU A 241 -21.37 4.23 2.99
CA LEU A 241 -20.61 3.97 1.75
C LEU A 241 -19.18 3.48 2.00
N TRP A 242 -18.75 3.46 3.27
CA TRP A 242 -17.39 3.09 3.67
C TRP A 242 -16.35 3.92 2.91
N THR A 243 -16.58 5.24 2.85
CA THR A 243 -15.73 6.16 2.09
C THR A 243 -14.68 6.80 2.98
N ARG A 244 -13.57 7.21 2.37
CA ARG A 244 -12.61 8.11 3.04
C ARG A 244 -13.10 9.55 2.95
N ASN A 245 -12.67 10.39 3.89
CA ASN A 245 -12.94 11.83 3.85
C ASN A 245 -12.62 12.43 2.47
N ASP A 246 -11.47 12.10 1.87
CA ASP A 246 -11.09 12.62 0.55
C ASP A 246 -12.02 12.21 -0.59
N GLU A 247 -12.56 10.99 -0.51
CA GLU A 247 -13.52 10.48 -1.49
C GLU A 247 -14.83 11.28 -1.33
N LEU A 248 -15.28 11.49 -0.09
CA LEU A 248 -16.56 12.13 0.21
C LEU A 248 -16.56 13.65 0.00
N ILE A 249 -15.50 14.38 0.36
CA ILE A 249 -15.41 15.84 0.14
C ILE A 249 -15.41 16.20 -1.36
N SER A 250 -15.03 15.26 -2.23
CA SER A 250 -15.00 15.46 -3.68
C SER A 250 -16.31 15.09 -4.37
N LEU A 251 -17.27 14.52 -3.65
CA LEU A 251 -18.53 14.01 -4.19
C LEU A 251 -19.40 15.16 -4.70
N GLN A 252 -19.84 15.07 -5.95
CA GLN A 252 -20.70 16.06 -6.59
C GLN A 252 -22.13 15.53 -6.75
N VAL A 253 -23.09 16.44 -6.93
CA VAL A 253 -24.51 16.10 -7.10
C VAL A 253 -24.73 15.20 -8.32
N LYS A 254 -23.97 15.38 -9.42
CA LYS A 254 -24.03 14.48 -10.60
C LYS A 254 -23.67 13.03 -10.30
N ASP A 255 -22.91 12.79 -9.21
CA ASP A 255 -22.47 11.46 -8.82
C ASP A 255 -23.57 10.73 -8.03
N ILE A 256 -24.72 11.38 -7.79
CA ILE A 256 -25.81 10.86 -6.98
C ILE A 256 -27.12 10.99 -7.75
N LYS A 257 -27.87 9.89 -7.87
CA LYS A 257 -29.27 9.95 -8.28
C LYS A 257 -30.15 9.88 -7.05
N PHE A 258 -30.75 11.01 -6.72
CA PHE A 258 -31.66 11.14 -5.58
C PHE A 258 -33.01 10.47 -5.85
N ASP A 259 -33.66 10.03 -4.78
CA ASP A 259 -35.06 9.54 -4.73
C ASP A 259 -35.46 8.58 -5.87
N GLN A 260 -34.58 7.64 -6.21
CA GLN A 260 -34.88 6.57 -7.16
C GLN A 260 -35.85 5.57 -6.52
N ARG A 261 -36.63 4.84 -7.32
CA ARG A 261 -37.53 3.78 -6.85
C ARG A 261 -37.08 2.42 -7.36
N SER A 262 -37.08 1.43 -6.47
CA SER A 262 -36.86 0.02 -6.85
C SER A 262 -38.05 -0.50 -7.64
N LYS A 263 -37.95 -1.73 -8.17
CA LYS A 263 -39.09 -2.41 -8.81
C LYS A 263 -40.24 -2.64 -7.83
N THR A 264 -39.91 -2.76 -6.54
CA THR A 264 -40.84 -2.91 -5.41
C THR A 264 -41.33 -1.57 -4.84
N GLY A 265 -40.93 -0.44 -5.42
CA GLY A 265 -41.39 0.90 -5.02
C GLY A 265 -40.61 1.53 -3.86
N ILE A 266 -39.61 0.83 -3.32
CA ILE A 266 -38.77 1.29 -2.20
C ILE A 266 -37.88 2.45 -2.67
N PRO A 267 -37.88 3.60 -1.95
CA PRO A 267 -37.04 4.73 -2.29
C PRO A 267 -35.57 4.48 -1.93
N TYR A 268 -34.65 4.90 -2.80
CA TYR A 268 -33.21 4.82 -2.57
C TYR A 268 -32.43 5.94 -3.28
N HIS A 269 -31.20 6.17 -2.84
CA HIS A 269 -30.21 6.98 -3.56
C HIS A 269 -29.21 6.08 -4.27
N GLU A 270 -28.91 6.37 -5.54
CA GLU A 270 -27.82 5.71 -6.26
C GLU A 270 -26.55 6.58 -6.22
N PHE A 271 -25.56 6.20 -5.41
CA PHE A 271 -24.26 6.85 -5.35
C PHE A 271 -23.29 6.20 -6.34
N SER A 272 -22.57 6.99 -7.12
CA SER A 272 -21.57 6.56 -8.08
C SER A 272 -20.18 7.04 -7.68
N LEU A 273 -19.33 6.13 -7.21
CA LEU A 273 -17.97 6.44 -6.79
C LEU A 273 -16.97 6.03 -7.88
N VAL A 274 -16.36 7.02 -8.54
CA VAL A 274 -15.41 6.83 -9.65
C VAL A 274 -14.00 6.50 -9.16
N PHE A 275 -13.56 7.12 -8.07
CA PHE A 275 -12.20 6.94 -7.53
C PHE A 275 -12.25 6.29 -6.16
N ARG A 276 -12.11 4.97 -6.12
CA ARG A 276 -11.85 4.22 -4.88
C ARG A 276 -10.35 3.99 -4.74
N LYS A 277 -9.79 4.03 -3.54
CA LYS A 277 -8.35 3.71 -3.34
C LYS A 277 -7.91 2.35 -3.91
N THR A 278 -8.82 1.37 -3.96
CA THR A 278 -8.59 0.03 -4.52
C THR A 278 -8.68 0.00 -6.04
N ASN A 279 -9.21 1.05 -6.66
CA ASN A 279 -9.50 1.11 -8.06
C ASN A 279 -8.99 2.43 -8.66
N LYS A 280 -7.81 2.34 -9.28
CA LYS A 280 -7.17 3.47 -9.97
C LYS A 280 -7.67 3.67 -11.39
N ASP A 281 -8.60 2.83 -11.84
CA ASP A 281 -9.15 2.90 -13.18
C ASP A 281 -10.36 3.85 -13.18
N PRO A 282 -10.27 5.03 -13.83
CA PRO A 282 -11.36 5.99 -13.89
C PRO A 282 -12.58 5.46 -14.66
N THR A 283 -12.45 4.34 -15.38
CA THR A 283 -13.57 3.74 -16.13
C THR A 283 -14.43 2.81 -15.26
N LYS A 284 -13.93 2.39 -14.10
CA LYS A 284 -14.64 1.46 -13.21
C LYS A 284 -15.34 2.23 -12.09
N VAL A 285 -16.60 2.56 -12.30
CA VAL A 285 -17.46 3.24 -11.32
C VAL A 285 -18.16 2.22 -10.43
N GLN A 286 -18.00 2.35 -9.11
CA GLN A 286 -18.73 1.55 -8.15
C GLN A 286 -20.05 2.24 -7.81
N LYS A 287 -21.16 1.51 -7.92
CA LYS A 287 -22.50 2.03 -7.62
C LYS A 287 -23.03 1.46 -6.32
N TYR A 288 -23.61 2.30 -5.48
CA TYR A 288 -24.25 1.94 -4.22
C TYR A 288 -25.71 2.40 -4.25
N LYS A 289 -26.62 1.51 -3.85
CA LYS A 289 -28.05 1.83 -3.73
C LYS A 289 -28.40 1.88 -2.24
N VAL A 290 -28.60 3.07 -1.72
CA VAL A 290 -28.81 3.32 -0.28
C VAL A 290 -30.27 3.64 -0.02
N GLN A 291 -30.94 2.79 0.75
CA GLN A 291 -32.35 2.96 1.12
C GLN A 291 -32.51 3.81 2.39
N ALA A 292 -33.74 4.24 2.66
CA ALA A 292 -34.10 4.85 3.93
C ALA A 292 -34.08 3.82 5.06
N ASP A 293 -33.37 4.13 6.13
CA ASP A 293 -33.32 3.31 7.35
C ASP A 293 -33.94 4.07 8.53
N LEU A 294 -35.27 4.08 8.56
CA LEU A 294 -36.02 4.76 9.63
C LEU A 294 -35.89 4.06 10.99
N THR A 295 -35.45 2.79 11.00
CA THR A 295 -35.20 2.02 12.22
C THR A 295 -33.90 2.42 12.91
N HIS A 296 -32.90 2.85 12.14
CA HIS A 296 -31.59 3.27 12.62
C HIS A 296 -31.26 4.69 12.13
N PRO A 297 -31.96 5.73 12.64
CA PRO A 297 -31.76 7.11 12.22
C PRO A 297 -30.32 7.61 12.44
N GLU A 298 -29.54 6.98 13.33
CA GLU A 298 -28.13 7.28 13.56
C GLU A 298 -27.21 6.98 12.37
N ILE A 299 -27.63 6.08 11.47
CA ILE A 299 -26.89 5.67 10.27
C ILE A 299 -27.69 5.84 8.97
N ASP A 300 -28.87 6.46 9.04
CA ASP A 300 -29.76 6.69 7.90
C ASP A 300 -29.22 7.75 6.93
N CYS A 301 -28.32 7.32 6.05
CA CYS A 301 -27.74 8.15 5.01
C CYS A 301 -28.80 8.80 4.10
N TYR A 302 -29.88 8.09 3.76
CA TYR A 302 -30.91 8.60 2.86
C TYR A 302 -31.60 9.85 3.45
N THR A 303 -32.12 9.73 4.67
CA THR A 303 -32.88 10.83 5.29
C THR A 303 -32.00 12.04 5.59
N HIS A 304 -30.78 11.81 6.11
CA HIS A 304 -29.87 12.91 6.42
C HIS A 304 -29.38 13.63 5.15
N THR A 305 -29.09 12.88 4.07
CA THR A 305 -28.65 13.50 2.81
C THR A 305 -29.78 14.29 2.15
N ASN A 306 -31.02 13.80 2.18
CA ASN A 306 -32.18 14.55 1.69
C ASN A 306 -32.44 15.82 2.51
N THR A 307 -32.40 15.72 3.84
CA THR A 307 -32.55 16.89 4.74
C THR A 307 -31.48 17.93 4.46
N TRP A 308 -30.24 17.49 4.29
CA TRP A 308 -29.11 18.36 3.95
C TRP A 308 -29.28 19.02 2.57
N LYS A 309 -29.69 18.25 1.56
CA LYS A 309 -29.98 18.75 0.22
C LYS A 309 -31.06 19.84 0.25
N SER A 310 -32.20 19.59 0.90
CA SER A 310 -33.29 20.57 1.01
C SER A 310 -32.85 21.84 1.74
N HIS A 311 -32.01 21.72 2.78
CA HIS A 311 -31.43 22.89 3.45
C HIS A 311 -30.53 23.70 2.52
N MET A 312 -29.68 23.05 1.72
CA MET A 312 -28.84 23.74 0.72
C MET A 312 -29.66 24.44 -0.37
N GLU A 313 -30.67 23.76 -0.93
CA GLU A 313 -31.56 24.32 -1.95
C GLU A 313 -32.36 25.51 -1.40
N GLY A 314 -32.78 25.43 -0.13
CA GLY A 314 -33.42 26.55 0.58
C GLY A 314 -32.50 27.76 0.75
N LEU A 315 -31.20 27.54 0.97
CA LEU A 315 -30.21 28.64 1.06
C LEU A 315 -29.88 29.26 -0.31
N LEU A 316 -29.89 28.46 -1.38
CA LEU A 316 -29.63 28.92 -2.75
C LEU A 316 -30.85 29.58 -3.42
N GLY A 317 -32.05 29.18 -3.01
CA GLY A 317 -33.30 29.59 -3.67
C GLY A 317 -33.55 28.88 -5.01
N HIS A 318 -32.73 27.89 -5.38
CA HIS A 318 -32.89 27.05 -6.56
C HIS A 318 -32.32 25.65 -6.32
N SER A 319 -32.68 24.70 -7.19
CA SER A 319 -32.16 23.33 -7.14
C SER A 319 -30.66 23.27 -7.43
N LEU A 320 -29.96 22.32 -6.80
CA LEU A 320 -28.53 22.14 -6.99
C LEU A 320 -28.20 21.67 -8.41
N SER A 321 -27.13 22.21 -8.98
CA SER A 321 -26.60 21.78 -10.27
C SER A 321 -25.75 20.52 -10.12
N GLY A 322 -25.62 19.71 -11.18
CA GLY A 322 -24.82 18.48 -11.13
C GLY A 322 -23.34 18.70 -10.80
N SER A 323 -22.78 19.88 -11.11
CA SER A 323 -21.39 20.23 -10.80
C SER A 323 -21.18 20.69 -9.35
N ASP A 324 -22.26 20.95 -8.61
CA ASP A 324 -22.14 21.38 -7.22
C ASP A 324 -21.64 20.23 -6.35
N TYR A 325 -20.77 20.56 -5.40
CA TYR A 325 -20.33 19.61 -4.38
C TYR A 325 -21.49 19.31 -3.43
N LEU A 326 -21.68 18.03 -3.08
CA LEU A 326 -22.64 17.65 -2.04
C LEU A 326 -22.24 18.25 -0.69
N PHE A 327 -20.94 18.37 -0.45
CA PHE A 327 -20.36 18.90 0.78
C PHE A 327 -19.47 20.12 0.49
N PRO A 328 -20.08 21.30 0.24
CA PRO A 328 -19.35 22.54 -0.04
C PRO A 328 -18.59 23.05 1.19
N ALA A 329 -17.58 23.88 0.98
CA ALA A 329 -16.79 24.46 2.06
C ALA A 329 -17.65 25.37 2.96
N ILE A 330 -17.44 25.28 4.27
CA ILE A 330 -18.07 26.16 5.26
C ILE A 330 -17.11 27.30 5.57
N ALA A 331 -17.52 28.54 5.30
CA ALA A 331 -16.77 29.73 5.69
C ALA A 331 -16.72 29.88 7.22
N SER A 332 -15.76 30.65 7.74
CA SER A 332 -15.68 30.98 9.18
C SER A 332 -16.95 31.64 9.73
N THR A 333 -17.73 32.30 8.85
CA THR A 333 -19.03 32.89 9.17
C THR A 333 -20.18 31.88 9.24
N GLY A 334 -19.92 30.58 9.03
CA GLY A 334 -20.94 29.52 8.96
C GLY A 334 -21.73 29.46 7.65
N LYS A 335 -21.39 30.31 6.67
CA LYS A 335 -22.02 30.32 5.34
C LYS A 335 -21.36 29.30 4.41
N LEU A 336 -22.16 28.69 3.54
CA LEU A 336 -21.66 27.76 2.53
C LEU A 336 -21.02 28.50 1.36
N LYS A 337 -19.90 27.98 0.88
CA LYS A 337 -19.23 28.42 -0.34
C LYS A 337 -19.51 27.42 -1.45
N PHE A 338 -20.57 27.68 -2.19
CA PHE A 338 -20.93 26.86 -3.35
C PHE A 338 -19.82 26.94 -4.41
N GLY A 339 -19.46 25.79 -5.00
CA GLY A 339 -18.36 25.67 -5.96
C GLY A 339 -16.97 25.35 -5.37
N GLU A 340 -16.78 25.47 -4.05
CA GLU A 340 -15.56 25.02 -3.37
C GLU A 340 -15.86 23.77 -2.55
N CYS A 341 -15.06 22.70 -2.71
CA CYS A 341 -15.16 21.55 -1.81
C CYS A 341 -14.61 21.90 -0.43
N THR A 342 -15.16 21.28 0.63
CA THR A 342 -14.60 21.47 1.96
C THR A 342 -13.14 21.01 2.02
N SER A 343 -12.30 21.75 2.74
CA SER A 343 -10.94 21.28 3.02
C SER A 343 -10.96 20.18 4.07
N ARG A 344 -10.08 19.20 3.96
CA ARG A 344 -9.99 18.13 4.97
C ARG A 344 -9.82 18.68 6.38
N SER A 345 -8.89 19.62 6.56
CA SER A 345 -8.62 20.24 7.86
C SER A 345 -9.85 20.94 8.47
N ALA A 346 -10.70 21.53 7.62
CA ALA A 346 -11.92 22.18 8.10
C ALA A 346 -12.93 21.16 8.64
N PHE A 347 -13.13 20.06 7.92
CA PHE A 347 -13.98 18.97 8.40
C PHE A 347 -13.40 18.29 9.65
N GLU A 348 -12.09 18.02 9.68
CA GLU A 348 -11.41 17.44 10.85
C GLU A 348 -11.60 18.30 12.10
N THR A 349 -11.52 19.62 11.97
CA THR A 349 -11.76 20.54 13.09
C THR A 349 -13.21 20.46 13.58
N LEU A 350 -14.17 20.41 12.66
CA LEU A 350 -15.59 20.26 13.02
C LEU A 350 -15.84 18.93 13.74
N LEU A 351 -15.28 17.84 13.22
CA LEU A 351 -15.34 16.53 13.85
C LEU A 351 -14.75 16.51 15.25
N GLU A 352 -13.52 16.98 15.42
CA GLU A 352 -12.84 17.00 16.73
C GLU A 352 -13.71 17.74 17.75
N THR A 353 -14.30 18.87 17.35
CA THR A 353 -15.18 19.66 18.21
C THR A 353 -16.48 18.90 18.55
N VAL A 354 -17.13 18.27 17.58
CA VAL A 354 -18.38 17.50 17.82
C VAL A 354 -18.13 16.31 18.73
N VAL A 355 -17.06 15.55 18.49
CA VAL A 355 -16.68 14.37 19.29
C VAL A 355 -16.30 14.76 20.72
N GLU A 356 -15.56 15.85 20.89
CA GLU A 356 -15.21 16.37 22.22
C GLU A 356 -16.46 16.77 23.00
N LYS A 357 -17.38 17.50 22.35
CA LYS A 357 -18.58 18.02 23.02
C LYS A 357 -19.67 16.98 23.25
N SER A 358 -19.81 15.98 22.37
CA SER A 358 -20.78 14.90 22.53
C SER A 358 -20.44 13.96 23.68
N ASN A 359 -19.20 14.00 24.17
CA ASN A 359 -18.70 13.07 25.18
C ASN A 359 -18.86 11.60 24.80
N VAL A 360 -19.00 11.27 23.51
CA VAL A 360 -19.07 9.88 23.01
C VAL A 360 -17.89 9.02 23.47
N MET A 361 -16.77 9.68 23.80
CA MET A 361 -15.55 9.05 24.29
C MET A 361 -15.50 8.82 25.82
N GLN A 362 -16.48 9.28 26.60
CA GLN A 362 -16.52 9.08 28.05
C GLN A 362 -17.11 7.71 28.40
N GLY A 363 -16.27 6.68 28.46
CA GLY A 363 -16.64 5.32 28.89
C GLY A 363 -15.83 4.22 28.22
N HIS A 364 -15.41 4.45 26.98
CA HIS A 364 -14.42 3.62 26.30
C HIS A 364 -13.01 4.10 26.65
N ARG A 365 -12.08 3.17 26.91
CA ARG A 365 -10.66 3.51 27.15
C ARG A 365 -10.17 4.43 26.01
N LYS A 366 -10.04 5.72 26.33
CA LYS A 366 -9.45 6.83 25.58
C LYS A 366 -9.00 6.44 24.17
N TRP A 367 -9.80 6.75 23.15
CA TRP A 367 -9.19 6.92 21.84
C TRP A 367 -8.21 8.09 21.98
N SER A 368 -6.94 7.82 21.71
CA SER A 368 -5.96 8.90 21.65
C SER A 368 -6.35 9.84 20.51
N LEU A 369 -5.96 11.12 20.58
CA LEU A 369 -6.11 12.07 19.45
C LEU A 369 -5.51 11.50 18.14
N LYS A 370 -4.57 10.55 18.21
CA LYS A 370 -4.06 9.79 17.06
C LYS A 370 -5.08 8.82 16.45
N ALA A 371 -5.93 8.18 17.25
CA ALA A 371 -6.99 7.29 16.77
C ALA A 371 -8.11 8.07 16.06
N VAL A 372 -8.45 9.27 16.56
CA VAL A 372 -9.37 10.20 15.89
C VAL A 372 -8.75 10.79 14.61
N LYS A 373 -7.46 11.14 14.62
CA LYS A 373 -6.72 11.54 13.39
C LYS A 373 -6.58 10.40 12.38
N TRP A 374 -6.53 9.15 12.85
CA TRP A 374 -6.56 7.98 11.98
C TRP A 374 -7.96 7.73 11.39
N TRP A 375 -9.03 8.01 12.13
CA TRP A 375 -10.44 7.96 11.69
C TRP A 375 -10.73 8.92 10.52
N GLY A 376 -10.13 10.12 10.50
CA GLY A 376 -10.20 11.03 9.35
C GLY A 376 -9.32 10.64 8.15
N GLY A 377 -8.58 9.53 8.30
CA GLY A 377 -7.41 9.20 7.54
C GLY A 377 -6.28 10.19 7.81
N TRP A 378 -5.24 9.76 8.55
CA TRP A 378 -3.82 9.71 8.13
C TRP A 378 -2.80 9.57 9.31
N SER A 379 -1.61 9.05 8.99
CA SER A 379 -0.33 9.33 9.68
C SER A 379 0.73 9.71 8.65
N SER A 380 1.62 10.67 8.98
CA SER A 380 2.55 11.31 8.04
C SER A 380 3.86 10.56 7.76
N ASN A 381 4.11 9.40 8.38
CA ASN A 381 5.41 8.69 8.30
C ASN A 381 5.31 7.18 8.04
N GLU A 382 4.16 6.65 7.59
CA GLU A 382 4.03 5.22 7.28
C GLU A 382 4.10 4.92 5.78
N ASN A 383 4.81 3.84 5.45
CA ASN A 383 4.95 3.37 4.08
C ASN A 383 3.61 2.82 3.57
N VAL A 384 3.17 3.37 2.44
CA VAL A 384 1.96 3.01 1.68
C VAL A 384 1.80 1.49 1.47
N GLY A 385 2.88 0.73 1.45
CA GLY A 385 2.88 -0.73 1.29
C GLY A 385 2.37 -1.53 2.49
N THR A 386 2.53 -1.04 3.73
CA THR A 386 2.07 -1.77 4.93
C THR A 386 0.57 -1.60 5.13
N LEU A 387 0.03 -0.42 4.77
CA LEU A 387 -1.40 -0.14 4.76
C LEU A 387 -2.14 -0.91 3.66
N MET A 388 -1.49 -1.18 2.51
CA MET A 388 -2.07 -2.00 1.44
C MET A 388 -2.11 -3.49 1.80
N ARG A 389 -1.18 -4.01 2.62
CA ARG A 389 -1.22 -5.42 3.04
C ARG A 389 -2.34 -5.70 4.06
N TYR A 390 -2.56 -4.80 5.01
CA TYR A 390 -3.71 -4.91 5.93
C TYR A 390 -5.05 -4.64 5.22
N LEU A 391 -5.11 -3.68 4.30
CA LEU A 391 -6.32 -3.46 3.50
C LEU A 391 -6.61 -4.60 2.53
N LEU A 392 -5.61 -5.28 1.94
CA LEU A 392 -5.83 -6.40 1.00
C LEU A 392 -6.13 -7.74 1.69
N ASP A 393 -5.54 -8.01 2.86
CA ASP A 393 -5.88 -9.21 3.64
C ASP A 393 -7.29 -9.10 4.24
N GLU A 394 -7.75 -7.88 4.56
CA GLU A 394 -9.16 -7.61 4.91
C GLU A 394 -10.05 -7.50 3.66
N LEU A 395 -9.59 -6.94 2.53
CA LEU A 395 -10.37 -6.90 1.27
C LEU A 395 -10.57 -8.27 0.63
N MET A 396 -9.67 -9.24 0.77
CA MET A 396 -9.99 -10.62 0.36
C MET A 396 -11.05 -11.27 1.27
N ALA A 397 -11.18 -10.81 2.51
CA ALA A 397 -12.26 -11.21 3.41
C ALA A 397 -13.55 -10.37 3.23
N TYR A 398 -13.46 -9.18 2.60
CA TYR A 398 -14.57 -8.23 2.37
C TYR A 398 -14.98 -8.07 0.90
N GLU A 399 -14.29 -8.67 -0.08
CA GLU A 399 -14.78 -8.80 -1.46
C GLU A 399 -16.08 -9.64 -1.50
N GLU A 400 -16.43 -10.30 -0.40
CA GLU A 400 -17.79 -10.70 0.00
C GLU A 400 -18.63 -9.51 0.53
N GLY A 401 -18.72 -8.41 -0.23
CA GLY A 401 -19.38 -7.18 0.22
C GLY A 401 -20.91 -7.26 0.26
N PHE A 402 -21.48 -7.41 1.45
CA PHE A 402 -22.92 -7.53 1.75
C PHE A 402 -23.71 -6.20 1.81
N SER A 403 -23.32 -5.13 1.12
CA SER A 403 -24.05 -3.85 1.18
C SER A 403 -25.48 -3.93 0.60
N ASP A 404 -25.76 -4.94 -0.22
CA ASP A 404 -27.08 -5.27 -0.78
C ASP A 404 -27.85 -6.33 0.02
N ILE A 405 -27.31 -6.83 1.15
CA ILE A 405 -27.96 -7.82 2.01
C ILE A 405 -29.23 -7.27 2.68
N MET A 406 -29.36 -5.95 2.73
CA MET A 406 -30.52 -5.24 3.28
C MET A 406 -31.63 -4.99 2.24
N MET A 407 -31.52 -5.55 1.02
CA MET A 407 -32.58 -5.46 0.01
C MET A 407 -33.52 -6.66 0.11
N ASP A 408 -34.78 -6.41 0.51
CA ASP A 408 -35.83 -7.44 0.60
C ASP A 408 -36.18 -8.10 -0.76
N ASP A 409 -35.88 -7.45 -1.88
CA ASP A 409 -36.23 -7.89 -3.24
C ASP A 409 -35.05 -8.49 -4.02
N ARG A 410 -34.08 -9.06 -3.29
CA ARG A 410 -32.87 -9.65 -3.86
C ARG A 410 -33.19 -10.69 -4.94
N LEU A 411 -32.58 -10.53 -6.11
CA LEU A 411 -32.29 -11.64 -7.02
C LEU A 411 -31.10 -12.42 -6.46
N VAL A 412 -31.29 -13.70 -6.18
CA VAL A 412 -30.35 -14.60 -5.48
C VAL A 412 -28.99 -14.76 -6.21
N ASP A 413 -28.90 -14.42 -7.49
CA ASP A 413 -27.79 -14.79 -8.38
C ASP A 413 -26.60 -13.83 -8.41
N ARG A 414 -25.86 -13.67 -7.31
CA ARG A 414 -24.45 -13.20 -7.41
C ARG A 414 -23.40 -14.23 -7.05
N HIS A 415 -23.76 -15.31 -6.36
CA HIS A 415 -22.81 -16.33 -5.93
C HIS A 415 -22.99 -17.70 -6.59
N GLU A 416 -24.00 -17.92 -7.43
CA GLU A 416 -24.24 -19.24 -8.02
C GLU A 416 -23.40 -19.56 -9.27
N THR A 417 -22.66 -18.60 -9.85
CA THR A 417 -21.81 -18.88 -11.03
C THR A 417 -20.35 -19.19 -10.71
N PHE A 418 -20.03 -19.64 -9.49
CA PHE A 418 -18.71 -20.18 -9.18
C PHE A 418 -18.72 -21.51 -8.43
N LYS A 419 -19.67 -22.40 -8.71
CA LYS A 419 -19.42 -23.83 -8.91
C LYS A 419 -20.44 -24.32 -9.92
N GLY A 420 -19.99 -24.86 -11.04
CA GLY A 420 -20.89 -25.46 -12.02
C GLY A 420 -21.68 -26.58 -11.36
N GLU A 421 -22.91 -26.28 -10.96
CA GLU A 421 -23.98 -27.22 -10.64
C GLU A 421 -25.29 -26.47 -10.91
N ASP A 422 -25.98 -26.92 -11.94
CA ASP A 422 -27.29 -26.48 -12.39
C ASP A 422 -28.31 -26.88 -11.31
N GLN A 423 -28.81 -25.93 -10.52
CA GLN A 423 -29.96 -26.17 -9.65
C GLN A 423 -31.22 -25.55 -10.25
N SER A 424 -31.75 -26.30 -11.22
CA SER A 424 -33.18 -26.60 -11.25
C SER A 424 -33.75 -26.77 -9.83
N ALA A 425 -34.98 -26.30 -9.63
CA ALA A 425 -35.71 -26.31 -8.37
C ALA A 425 -35.51 -27.60 -7.53
N PRO A 426 -35.56 -27.51 -6.18
CA PRO A 426 -35.37 -28.68 -5.32
C PRO A 426 -36.29 -29.82 -5.78
N LEU A 427 -35.68 -30.92 -6.21
CA LEU A 427 -36.34 -32.14 -6.67
C LEU A 427 -37.43 -32.53 -5.68
N CYS A 428 -38.69 -32.41 -6.08
CA CYS A 428 -39.79 -32.80 -5.21
C CYS A 428 -39.93 -34.33 -5.22
N LYS A 429 -40.60 -34.89 -4.21
CA LYS A 429 -40.88 -36.33 -4.14
C LYS A 429 -41.59 -36.85 -5.42
N ALA A 430 -42.38 -36.01 -6.10
CA ALA A 430 -43.02 -36.38 -7.36
C ALA A 430 -42.02 -36.48 -8.52
N ASP A 431 -40.95 -35.69 -8.53
CA ASP A 431 -39.90 -35.76 -9.55
C ASP A 431 -39.04 -37.02 -9.39
N LEU A 432 -38.76 -37.43 -8.15
CA LEU A 432 -38.09 -38.71 -7.85
C LEU A 432 -38.95 -39.91 -8.28
N LEU A 433 -40.25 -39.89 -8.02
CA LEU A 433 -41.17 -40.95 -8.46
C LEU A 433 -41.29 -41.00 -9.99
N ARG A 434 -41.25 -39.84 -10.66
CA ARG A 434 -41.28 -39.75 -12.12
C ARG A 434 -39.96 -40.24 -12.74
N LEU A 435 -38.83 -39.94 -12.11
CA LEU A 435 -37.52 -40.45 -12.50
C LEU A 435 -37.47 -41.98 -12.35
N GLU A 436 -37.92 -42.51 -11.21
CA GLU A 436 -38.00 -43.95 -10.93
C GLU A 436 -38.87 -44.68 -11.98
N GLY A 437 -40.06 -44.16 -12.28
CA GLY A 437 -40.93 -44.72 -13.32
C GLY A 437 -40.30 -44.69 -14.72
N THR A 438 -39.57 -43.63 -15.05
CA THR A 438 -38.89 -43.49 -16.35
C THR A 438 -37.69 -44.44 -16.45
N LEU A 439 -36.98 -44.67 -15.34
CA LEU A 439 -35.82 -45.55 -15.28
C LEU A 439 -36.24 -47.03 -15.40
N LEU A 440 -37.33 -47.42 -14.72
CA LEU A 440 -37.90 -48.76 -14.82
C LEU A 440 -38.44 -49.05 -16.23
N ALA A 441 -39.11 -48.09 -16.86
CA ALA A 441 -39.59 -48.24 -18.24
C ALA A 441 -38.44 -48.39 -19.25
N LYS A 442 -37.34 -47.65 -19.06
CA LYS A 442 -36.14 -47.79 -19.91
C LYS A 442 -35.38 -49.09 -19.68
N LEU A 443 -35.30 -49.57 -18.44
CA LEU A 443 -34.72 -50.87 -18.13
C LEU A 443 -35.54 -52.01 -18.74
N GLN A 444 -36.87 -51.93 -18.69
CA GLN A 444 -37.75 -52.90 -19.36
C GLN A 444 -37.60 -52.88 -20.88
N GLY A 445 -37.43 -51.70 -21.49
CA GLY A 445 -37.15 -51.58 -22.93
C GLY A 445 -35.78 -52.12 -23.35
N LEU A 446 -34.75 -51.98 -22.50
CA LEU A 446 -33.42 -52.56 -22.73
C LEU A 446 -33.44 -54.09 -22.60
N ILE A 447 -34.15 -54.62 -21.59
CA ILE A 447 -34.32 -56.07 -21.40
C ILE A 447 -35.09 -56.68 -22.58
N ALA A 448 -36.14 -56.01 -23.07
CA ALA A 448 -36.91 -56.44 -24.23
C ALA A 448 -36.09 -56.44 -25.55
N ASN A 449 -35.11 -55.53 -25.68
CA ASN A 449 -34.23 -55.45 -26.85
C ASN A 449 -33.01 -56.40 -26.80
N THR A 450 -32.78 -57.07 -25.66
CA THR A 450 -31.67 -58.03 -25.51
C THR A 450 -32.07 -59.51 -25.63
N SER A 451 -33.35 -59.80 -25.89
CA SER A 451 -33.83 -61.16 -26.15
C SER A 451 -34.26 -61.35 -27.60
N SER A 452 -33.29 -61.55 -28.49
CA SER A 452 -33.42 -62.42 -29.68
C SER A 452 -32.03 -62.88 -30.17
N PRO A 453 -31.70 -64.19 -30.11
CA PRO A 453 -30.45 -64.80 -30.62
C PRO A 453 -30.65 -65.15 -32.12
N THR A 454 -29.64 -65.26 -33.00
CA THR A 454 -28.60 -66.31 -33.11
C THR A 454 -27.70 -66.04 -34.35
N ASN A 455 -26.41 -66.42 -34.25
CA ASN A 455 -25.34 -66.56 -35.26
C ASN A 455 -25.69 -67.46 -36.49
N PRO A 456 -24.79 -67.81 -37.48
CA PRO A 456 -23.34 -67.53 -37.68
C PRO A 456 -22.82 -67.21 -39.13
N ILE A 457 -21.55 -66.73 -39.20
CA ILE A 457 -20.36 -67.12 -40.02
C ILE A 457 -20.55 -67.63 -41.48
N ILE A 458 -19.80 -67.05 -42.47
CA ILE A 458 -18.81 -67.70 -43.40
C ILE A 458 -18.44 -66.81 -44.62
N SER A 459 -17.12 -66.64 -44.78
CA SER A 459 -16.21 -66.51 -45.95
C SER A 459 -16.61 -65.99 -47.35
N ALA A 460 -15.76 -65.05 -47.79
CA ALA A 460 -14.95 -64.99 -49.03
C ALA A 460 -15.53 -65.28 -50.42
N SER A 461 -15.36 -64.30 -51.31
CA SER A 461 -15.07 -64.36 -52.77
C SER A 461 -14.89 -62.91 -53.24
N SER A 462 -14.17 -62.48 -54.28
CA SER A 462 -13.11 -62.95 -55.16
C SER A 462 -12.77 -61.72 -56.04
N SER A 463 -11.62 -61.75 -56.67
CA SER A 463 -10.87 -60.58 -57.14
C SER A 463 -11.13 -60.13 -58.60
N ASN A 464 -10.85 -58.83 -58.81
CA ASN A 464 -10.18 -58.18 -59.97
C ASN A 464 -10.95 -57.60 -61.19
N ILE A 465 -10.35 -56.48 -61.65
CA ILE A 465 -10.24 -55.88 -63.00
C ILE A 465 -11.12 -54.66 -63.34
N ALA A 466 -10.53 -53.49 -63.03
CA ALA A 466 -10.09 -52.42 -63.93
C ALA A 466 -11.06 -51.48 -64.70
N THR A 467 -10.57 -50.22 -64.71
CA THR A 467 -10.54 -49.22 -65.79
C THR A 467 -11.63 -48.14 -65.85
N THR A 468 -11.17 -46.92 -65.53
CA THR A 468 -11.49 -45.62 -66.16
C THR A 468 -12.96 -45.20 -66.27
N SER A 469 -13.34 -44.16 -65.52
CA SER A 469 -13.71 -42.88 -66.11
C SER A 469 -13.80 -41.78 -65.05
N ALA A 470 -13.20 -40.63 -65.34
CA ALA A 470 -13.12 -39.47 -64.48
C ALA A 470 -14.46 -38.70 -64.45
N ARG A 471 -14.96 -38.36 -63.25
CA ARG A 471 -15.91 -37.26 -63.09
C ARG A 471 -15.91 -36.67 -61.67
N SER A 472 -15.54 -35.38 -61.61
CA SER A 472 -16.13 -34.32 -60.78
C SER A 472 -16.16 -34.50 -59.25
N ILE A 473 -15.09 -34.04 -58.58
CA ILE A 473 -15.10 -33.64 -57.17
C ILE A 473 -15.42 -32.13 -57.09
N ALA A 474 -16.49 -31.79 -56.36
CA ALA A 474 -16.83 -30.45 -55.90
C ALA A 474 -15.95 -30.04 -54.70
N PRO A 475 -15.83 -28.74 -54.37
CA PRO A 475 -14.59 -28.14 -53.89
C PRO A 475 -14.30 -28.35 -52.39
N PRO A 476 -13.02 -28.30 -51.98
CA PRO A 476 -12.63 -28.22 -50.57
C PRO A 476 -12.80 -26.81 -50.02
N ALA A 477 -13.18 -26.77 -48.74
CA ALA A 477 -13.32 -25.57 -47.93
C ALA A 477 -12.04 -24.72 -47.89
N ALA A 478 -12.25 -23.40 -47.85
CA ALA A 478 -11.23 -22.37 -47.93
C ALA A 478 -10.19 -22.45 -46.78
N ILE A 479 -8.92 -22.38 -47.18
CA ILE A 479 -7.75 -22.18 -46.34
C ILE A 479 -7.75 -20.72 -45.85
N PRO A 480 -7.42 -20.43 -44.58
CA PRO A 480 -7.27 -19.05 -44.10
C PRO A 480 -6.15 -18.32 -44.84
N ARG A 481 -6.50 -17.16 -45.38
CA ARG A 481 -5.63 -16.24 -46.11
C ARG A 481 -4.43 -15.84 -45.25
N ALA A 482 -3.22 -16.01 -45.80
CA ALA A 482 -1.97 -15.51 -45.24
C ALA A 482 -2.09 -14.01 -44.93
N GLN A 483 -1.79 -13.64 -43.69
CA GLN A 483 -1.73 -12.25 -43.25
C GLN A 483 -0.58 -11.54 -43.98
N SER A 484 -0.88 -10.35 -44.50
CA SER A 484 0.09 -9.40 -45.04
C SER A 484 1.18 -9.11 -44.00
N PRO A 485 2.44 -8.90 -44.41
CA PRO A 485 3.49 -8.50 -43.47
C PRO A 485 3.11 -7.18 -42.78
N PRO A 486 3.29 -7.07 -41.45
CA PRO A 486 2.96 -5.86 -40.72
C PRO A 486 3.84 -4.70 -41.23
N ALA A 487 3.21 -3.53 -41.37
CA ALA A 487 3.89 -2.28 -41.69
C ALA A 487 5.06 -2.05 -40.70
N PRO A 488 6.17 -1.45 -41.16
CA PRO A 488 7.33 -1.21 -40.31
C PRO A 488 6.92 -0.38 -39.09
N VAL A 489 7.08 -0.98 -37.91
CA VAL A 489 6.81 -0.34 -36.62
C VAL A 489 7.73 0.87 -36.52
N GLN A 490 7.16 2.07 -36.60
CA GLN A 490 7.86 3.29 -36.22
C GLN A 490 8.20 3.16 -34.73
N TYR A 491 9.45 2.87 -34.40
CA TYR A 491 9.96 2.93 -33.04
C TYR A 491 9.81 4.36 -32.53
N THR A 492 8.76 4.63 -31.76
CA THR A 492 8.76 5.81 -30.92
C THR A 492 9.88 5.63 -29.90
N PRO A 493 10.90 6.52 -29.86
CA PRO A 493 11.99 6.38 -28.91
C PRO A 493 11.39 6.46 -27.52
N GLN A 494 11.54 5.41 -26.71
CA GLN A 494 11.17 5.47 -25.31
C GLN A 494 12.01 6.57 -24.63
N PRO A 495 11.41 7.37 -23.73
CA PRO A 495 12.17 8.33 -22.95
C PRO A 495 13.25 7.59 -22.16
N ALA A 496 14.50 7.96 -22.40
CA ALA A 496 15.62 7.40 -21.66
C ALA A 496 15.47 7.72 -20.17
N ARG A 497 15.98 6.89 -19.27
CA ARG A 497 15.83 7.13 -17.82
C ARG A 497 16.62 8.38 -17.40
N ILE A 498 16.06 9.24 -16.54
CA ILE A 498 16.82 10.35 -15.95
C ILE A 498 17.82 9.75 -14.94
N PRO A 499 19.14 9.98 -15.10
CA PRO A 499 20.14 9.44 -14.19
C PRO A 499 20.02 10.08 -12.81
N GLU A 500 20.50 9.40 -11.79
CA GLU A 500 20.62 10.02 -10.46
C GLU A 500 21.68 11.13 -10.50
N THR A 501 21.30 12.32 -10.05
CA THR A 501 22.15 13.50 -9.93
C THR A 501 22.47 13.74 -8.46
N ASN A 502 23.76 13.73 -8.11
CA ASN A 502 24.20 13.97 -6.74
C ASN A 502 24.90 15.33 -6.58
N THR A 503 25.32 15.95 -7.68
CA THR A 503 25.99 17.26 -7.70
C THR A 503 25.21 18.27 -8.52
N LEU A 504 25.37 19.56 -8.18
CA LEU A 504 24.81 20.64 -8.98
C LEU A 504 25.38 20.63 -10.41
N ASP A 505 26.67 20.31 -10.55
CA ASP A 505 27.35 20.24 -11.85
C ASP A 505 26.71 19.16 -12.75
N ASP A 506 26.36 17.98 -12.23
CA ASP A 506 25.62 16.95 -12.98
C ASP A 506 24.22 17.44 -13.38
N ALA A 507 23.52 18.12 -12.47
CA ALA A 507 22.17 18.63 -12.71
C ALA A 507 22.16 19.66 -13.85
N LEU A 508 23.09 20.63 -13.82
CA LEU A 508 23.27 21.64 -14.86
C LEU A 508 23.69 21.01 -16.18
N GLN A 509 24.63 20.05 -16.15
CA GLN A 509 25.07 19.34 -17.35
C GLN A 509 23.90 18.63 -18.04
N TYR A 510 23.08 17.91 -17.28
CA TYR A 510 21.93 17.22 -17.85
C TYR A 510 20.89 18.21 -18.36
N TRP A 511 20.66 19.29 -17.61
CA TRP A 511 19.70 20.34 -17.97
C TRP A 511 20.01 21.01 -19.31
N GLU A 512 21.26 21.40 -19.52
CA GLU A 512 21.69 22.16 -20.70
C GLU A 512 22.08 21.29 -21.90
N HIS A 513 22.73 20.16 -21.67
CA HIS A 513 23.38 19.38 -22.73
C HIS A 513 22.92 17.91 -22.81
N GLY A 514 22.22 17.42 -21.78
CA GLY A 514 21.95 15.99 -21.64
C GLY A 514 23.22 15.19 -21.30
N CYS A 515 23.11 13.86 -21.30
CA CYS A 515 24.20 12.92 -21.10
C CYS A 515 23.90 11.58 -21.79
N PRO A 516 24.24 11.42 -23.09
CA PRO A 516 23.91 10.21 -23.85
C PRO A 516 24.45 8.92 -23.22
N GLN A 517 25.59 9.01 -22.53
CA GLN A 517 26.24 7.86 -21.88
C GLN A 517 25.47 7.35 -20.67
N LYS A 518 24.67 8.20 -20.02
CA LYS A 518 23.91 7.85 -18.80
C LYS A 518 22.39 7.77 -19.04
N GLY A 519 21.93 8.10 -20.25
CA GLY A 519 20.51 8.03 -20.63
C GLY A 519 20.05 9.23 -21.47
N PRO A 520 20.08 10.47 -20.95
CA PRO A 520 19.48 11.61 -21.64
C PRO A 520 20.22 11.96 -22.93
N ASN A 521 19.67 11.58 -24.07
CA ASN A 521 20.21 11.97 -25.38
C ASN A 521 19.85 13.42 -25.77
N VAL A 522 19.03 14.09 -24.95
CA VAL A 522 18.54 15.45 -25.17
C VAL A 522 18.67 16.25 -23.87
N PRO A 523 18.84 17.59 -23.95
CA PRO A 523 18.78 18.47 -22.79
C PRO A 523 17.48 18.29 -22.00
N LEU A 524 17.55 18.21 -20.67
CA LEU A 524 16.33 18.01 -19.86
C LEU A 524 15.30 19.14 -20.03
N LYS A 525 15.76 20.36 -20.35
CA LYS A 525 14.87 21.51 -20.61
C LYS A 525 13.94 21.32 -21.82
N GLU A 526 14.35 20.50 -22.79
CA GLU A 526 13.56 20.15 -23.98
C GLU A 526 12.78 18.83 -23.82
N TRP A 527 12.97 18.13 -22.70
CA TRP A 527 12.43 16.78 -22.53
C TRP A 527 10.90 16.75 -22.60
N ALA A 528 10.23 17.72 -21.96
CA ALA A 528 8.77 17.80 -21.94
C ALA A 528 8.15 18.05 -23.34
N GLN A 529 8.93 18.58 -24.29
CA GLN A 529 8.46 18.82 -25.66
C GLN A 529 8.53 17.55 -26.51
N ARG A 530 9.47 16.63 -26.22
CA ARG A 530 9.72 15.44 -27.04
C ARG A 530 9.00 14.19 -26.58
N PHE A 531 8.55 14.14 -25.32
CA PHE A 531 7.89 12.97 -24.75
C PHE A 531 6.54 13.35 -24.15
N LYS A 532 5.53 12.49 -24.26
CA LYS A 532 4.23 12.71 -23.62
C LYS A 532 4.33 12.42 -22.13
N SER A 533 3.59 13.16 -21.30
CA SER A 533 3.60 13.00 -19.83
C SER A 533 3.31 11.56 -19.38
N SER A 534 2.49 10.82 -20.13
CA SER A 534 2.23 9.38 -19.92
C SER A 534 3.48 8.52 -19.95
N ASP A 535 4.48 8.89 -20.77
CA ASP A 535 5.62 8.04 -21.11
C ASP A 535 6.76 8.18 -20.09
N TYR A 536 6.75 9.25 -19.29
CA TYR A 536 7.79 9.53 -18.28
C TYR A 536 7.23 9.82 -16.88
N ALA A 537 6.01 9.38 -16.57
CA ALA A 537 5.36 9.61 -15.26
C ALA A 537 6.26 9.24 -14.05
N LYS A 538 7.08 8.19 -14.18
CA LYS A 538 8.04 7.75 -13.15
C LYS A 538 9.27 8.67 -13.00
N GLU A 539 9.59 9.45 -14.02
CA GLU A 539 10.74 10.35 -14.08
C GLU A 539 10.36 11.84 -13.87
N ALA A 540 9.06 12.17 -13.91
CA ALA A 540 8.54 13.53 -13.76
C ALA A 540 9.00 14.23 -12.46
N VAL A 541 9.11 13.47 -11.36
CA VAL A 541 9.60 14.01 -10.08
C VAL A 541 11.08 14.43 -10.18
N LYS A 542 11.92 13.62 -10.83
CA LYS A 542 13.34 13.94 -11.00
C LYS A 542 13.51 15.14 -11.92
N LEU A 543 12.76 15.18 -13.02
CA LEU A 543 12.76 16.32 -13.94
C LEU A 543 12.38 17.61 -13.21
N GLY A 544 11.31 17.58 -12.42
CA GLY A 544 10.87 18.74 -11.63
C GLY A 544 11.90 19.20 -10.60
N ASN A 545 12.60 18.26 -9.94
CA ASN A 545 13.66 18.60 -8.98
C ASN A 545 14.88 19.23 -9.67
N ILE A 546 15.33 18.67 -10.80
CA ILE A 546 16.48 19.23 -11.54
C ILE A 546 16.11 20.60 -12.11
N ARG A 547 14.90 20.74 -12.67
CA ARG A 547 14.37 22.02 -13.16
C ARG A 547 14.44 23.10 -12.09
N PHE A 548 13.87 22.85 -10.91
CA PHE A 548 13.84 23.81 -9.82
C PHE A 548 15.24 24.31 -9.44
N VAL A 549 16.20 23.40 -9.32
CA VAL A 549 17.57 23.73 -8.90
C VAL A 549 18.30 24.52 -9.99
N CYS A 550 18.11 24.16 -11.26
CA CYS A 550 18.71 24.89 -12.38
C CYS A 550 18.08 26.28 -12.53
N GLU A 551 16.76 26.42 -12.36
CA GLU A 551 16.08 27.72 -12.37
C GLU A 551 16.53 28.59 -11.19
N GLU A 552 16.71 28.04 -9.99
CA GLU A 552 17.23 28.77 -8.83
C GLU A 552 18.68 29.25 -9.05
N PHE A 553 19.53 28.39 -9.62
CA PHE A 553 20.90 28.72 -9.96
C PHE A 553 20.99 29.83 -11.02
N THR A 554 20.23 29.71 -12.11
CA THR A 554 20.27 30.68 -13.21
C THR A 554 19.57 31.99 -12.85
N THR A 555 18.37 31.92 -12.26
CA THR A 555 17.53 33.11 -12.02
C THR A 555 17.96 33.87 -10.78
N HIS A 556 18.26 33.18 -9.68
CA HIS A 556 18.53 33.82 -8.40
C HIS A 556 20.02 33.94 -8.06
N CYS A 557 20.87 33.15 -8.68
CA CYS A 557 22.33 33.20 -8.46
C CYS A 557 23.09 33.70 -9.70
N GLY A 558 22.38 34.14 -10.76
CA GLY A 558 23.01 34.69 -11.97
C GLY A 558 23.94 33.71 -12.69
N ALA A 559 23.71 32.41 -12.55
CA ALA A 559 24.60 31.34 -13.00
C ALA A 559 26.04 31.40 -12.41
N ASP A 560 26.21 32.04 -11.25
CA ASP A 560 27.48 32.10 -10.52
C ASP A 560 27.51 31.09 -9.36
N PHE A 561 28.49 30.20 -9.38
CA PHE A 561 28.74 29.23 -8.31
C PHE A 561 29.12 29.87 -6.99
N ILE A 562 29.78 31.03 -7.00
CA ILE A 562 30.15 31.75 -5.78
C ILE A 562 28.88 32.33 -5.14
N ALA A 563 28.03 32.97 -5.92
CA ALA A 563 26.72 33.45 -5.47
C ALA A 563 25.83 32.31 -4.94
N PHE A 564 25.82 31.16 -5.63
CA PHE A 564 25.07 29.99 -5.19
C PHE A 564 25.60 29.41 -3.88
N GLU A 565 26.92 29.23 -3.73
CA GLU A 565 27.52 28.70 -2.50
C GLU A 565 27.37 29.69 -1.32
N ALA A 566 27.40 30.99 -1.59
CA ALA A 566 27.13 32.02 -0.58
C ALA A 566 25.67 31.98 -0.09
N LYS A 567 24.71 31.80 -1.02
CA LYS A 567 23.28 31.70 -0.69
C LYS A 567 22.91 30.34 -0.07
N TYR A 568 23.61 29.28 -0.48
CA TYR A 568 23.35 27.89 -0.07
C TYR A 568 24.64 27.13 0.30
N PRO A 569 25.23 27.42 1.47
CA PRO A 569 26.52 26.86 1.87
C PRO A 569 26.50 25.33 1.94
N GLY A 570 27.46 24.68 1.25
CA GLY A 570 27.64 23.24 1.23
C GLY A 570 26.67 22.48 0.31
N LEU A 571 25.73 23.15 -0.35
CA LEU A 571 24.70 22.50 -1.16
C LEU A 571 25.13 22.18 -2.59
N ARG A 572 26.26 22.70 -3.09
CA ARG A 572 26.79 22.33 -4.41
C ARG A 572 26.99 20.82 -4.57
N LYS A 573 27.41 20.14 -3.50
CA LYS A 573 27.65 18.67 -3.48
C LYS A 573 26.45 17.85 -3.02
N LYS A 574 25.37 18.49 -2.59
CA LYS A 574 24.16 17.85 -2.04
C LYS A 574 22.91 18.68 -2.33
N PHE A 575 22.72 19.08 -3.58
CA PHE A 575 21.66 20.02 -3.95
C PHE A 575 20.26 19.47 -3.64
N THR A 576 20.10 18.15 -3.49
CA THR A 576 18.86 17.52 -3.04
C THR A 576 18.38 18.00 -1.66
N MET A 577 19.28 18.53 -0.81
CA MET A 577 18.91 19.12 0.48
C MET A 577 18.21 20.49 0.33
N LEU A 578 18.42 21.19 -0.79
CA LEU A 578 17.68 22.41 -1.18
C LEU A 578 16.16 22.13 -1.27
N MET A 579 15.79 20.86 -1.48
CA MET A 579 14.41 20.42 -1.65
C MET A 579 13.68 20.08 -0.33
N SER A 580 14.35 20.20 0.83
CA SER A 580 13.73 20.02 2.16
C SER A 580 13.36 21.37 2.81
N PRO A 581 12.68 21.39 3.97
CA PRO A 581 11.28 21.80 4.23
C PRO A 581 10.70 23.09 3.57
N GLY A 582 11.40 23.79 2.69
CA GLY A 582 10.97 25.05 2.07
C GLY A 582 9.89 24.93 0.97
N ARG A 583 9.40 23.73 0.67
CA ARG A 583 8.44 23.48 -0.44
C ARG A 583 7.07 24.16 -0.25
N LYS A 584 6.76 24.71 0.93
CA LYS A 584 5.45 25.30 1.25
C LYS A 584 5.32 26.79 0.90
N GLU A 585 6.42 27.53 0.75
CA GLU A 585 6.35 28.99 0.64
C GLU A 585 6.49 29.48 -0.81
N ASN A 586 7.42 28.92 -1.60
CA ASN A 586 7.69 29.39 -2.96
C ASN A 586 6.72 28.88 -4.05
N GLN A 587 6.00 27.76 -3.84
CA GLN A 587 5.00 27.32 -4.82
C GLN A 587 3.74 28.21 -4.87
N ARG A 588 3.48 29.02 -3.83
CA ARG A 588 2.39 30.02 -3.85
C ARG A 588 2.74 31.26 -4.69
N GLY A 589 4.02 31.61 -4.82
CA GLY A 589 4.46 32.79 -5.58
C GLY A 589 4.40 32.60 -7.11
N TYR A 590 4.73 31.41 -7.60
CA TYR A 590 4.79 31.14 -9.04
C TYR A 590 3.44 30.95 -9.74
N LYS A 591 2.36 30.67 -8.99
CA LYS A 591 1.01 30.54 -9.57
C LYS A 591 0.31 31.88 -9.81
N VAL A 592 0.84 32.97 -9.25
CA VAL A 592 0.28 34.33 -9.36
C VAL A 592 0.93 35.13 -10.48
N SER A 593 2.14 34.74 -10.92
CA SER A 593 2.95 35.51 -11.89
C SER A 593 2.81 35.05 -13.35
N SER A 594 2.09 33.96 -13.64
CA SER A 594 1.90 33.43 -15.00
C SER A 594 0.56 33.81 -15.68
N SER A 595 -0.25 34.68 -15.06
CA SER A 595 -1.59 35.04 -15.57
C SER A 595 -1.78 36.54 -15.91
N THR A 596 -0.70 37.30 -16.09
CA THR A 596 -0.82 38.72 -16.50
C THR A 596 0.27 39.09 -17.50
N GLN A 597 0.10 38.70 -18.77
CA GLN A 597 0.56 39.44 -19.95
C GLN A 597 0.22 38.65 -21.22
N VAL A 598 -1.00 38.83 -21.75
CA VAL A 598 -1.25 38.97 -23.20
C VAL A 598 -2.53 39.81 -23.34
N GLY A 599 -2.36 41.12 -23.47
CA GLY A 599 -3.38 42.04 -23.93
C GLY A 599 -2.91 42.67 -25.24
N TYR A 600 -3.72 42.47 -26.29
CA TYR A 600 -3.89 43.27 -27.51
C TYR A 600 -2.68 43.95 -28.14
N LEU A 601 -2.41 43.61 -29.42
CA LEU A 601 -2.28 44.57 -30.52
C LEU A 601 -2.43 43.86 -31.88
N GLN A 602 -3.42 44.35 -32.64
CA GLN A 602 -3.83 44.07 -34.03
C GLN A 602 -4.51 42.75 -34.37
#